data_AF-A0A4U2Z9Y4-F1
#
_entry.id   AF-A0A4U2Z9Y4-F1
#
_cell.length_a   1.000
_cell.length_b   1.000
_cell.length_c   1.000
_cell.angle_alpha   90.00
_cell.angle_beta   90.00
_cell.angle_gamma   90.00
#
_symmetry.space_group_name_H-M   'P 1'
#
loop_
_entity.id
_entity.type
_entity.pdbx_description
1 polymer ?
#
loop_
_entity_poly.entity_id
_entity_poly.type
_entity_poly.pdbx_seq_one_letter_code
_entity_poly.pdbx_strand_id
1 'polypeptide(L)'
;MQNRKFYAFGAMICCAIALFLFSGCSLKEQSSKPALKHMIQSEKLRILMRELDLVVYERQKSELERDKMRKRYVFTLADTLKKLSAEIENMPKGDLGSDLTPGDFDDYKRYAKNLNQDANELYLLAQNYEFELLTKKMEDIKTSCNSCHKQFRKNP
;
A
#
# COMPACT_ATOMS: atom_id res chain seq x y z
N MET A 1 -34.46 20.64 67.96
CA MET A 1 -33.97 19.48 67.18
C MET A 1 -34.79 19.33 65.91
N GLN A 2 -34.13 19.35 64.74
CA GLN A 2 -34.43 18.60 63.50
C GLN A 2 -35.85 18.77 62.90
N ASN A 3 -36.09 19.56 61.85
CA ASN A 3 -35.53 19.51 60.48
C ASN A 3 -35.49 18.08 59.91
N ARG A 4 -36.59 17.58 59.29
CA ARG A 4 -36.58 16.41 58.38
C ARG A 4 -37.94 15.99 57.78
N LYS A 5 -38.72 16.85 57.10
CA LYS A 5 -39.88 16.36 56.30
C LYS A 5 -40.14 17.03 54.95
N PHE A 6 -39.20 17.82 54.42
CA PHE A 6 -39.36 18.50 53.12
C PHE A 6 -38.61 17.86 51.93
N TYR A 7 -37.99 16.69 52.10
CA TYR A 7 -37.20 16.03 51.04
C TYR A 7 -37.77 14.66 50.61
N ALA A 8 -39.09 14.48 50.60
CA ALA A 8 -39.69 13.18 50.26
C ALA A 8 -40.65 13.19 49.05
N PHE A 9 -41.01 14.35 48.48
CA PHE A 9 -41.96 14.38 47.35
C PHE A 9 -41.34 14.76 46.00
N GLY A 10 -40.16 15.40 45.98
CA GLY A 10 -39.44 15.71 44.74
C GLY A 10 -38.76 14.50 44.08
N ALA A 11 -38.59 13.40 44.79
CA ALA A 11 -37.92 12.20 44.29
C ALA A 11 -38.84 11.23 43.53
N MET A 12 -40.16 11.36 43.64
CA MET A 12 -41.11 10.42 43.02
C MET A 12 -41.58 10.84 41.61
N ILE A 13 -41.18 12.02 41.13
CA ILE A 13 -41.51 12.52 39.78
C ILE A 13 -40.35 12.28 38.79
N CYS A 14 -39.11 12.10 39.26
CA CYS A 14 -37.98 11.78 38.39
C CYS A 14 -37.92 10.30 37.93
N CYS A 15 -38.62 9.37 38.60
CA CYS A 15 -38.58 7.96 38.22
C CYS A 15 -39.56 7.56 37.10
N ALA A 16 -40.58 8.39 36.79
CA ALA A 16 -41.55 8.07 35.74
C ALA A 16 -41.10 8.50 34.33
N ILE A 17 -40.14 9.43 34.22
CA ILE A 17 -39.60 9.90 32.93
C ILE A 17 -38.45 8.99 32.45
N ALA A 18 -37.83 8.23 33.35
CA ALA A 18 -36.76 7.28 33.03
C ALA A 18 -37.25 6.00 32.32
N LEU A 19 -38.56 5.72 32.32
CA LEU A 19 -39.13 4.50 31.72
C LEU A 19 -39.59 4.67 30.26
N PHE A 20 -39.55 5.87 29.69
CA PHE A 20 -39.94 6.12 28.29
C PHE A 20 -38.78 6.25 27.29
N LEU A 21 -37.52 6.20 27.73
CA LEU A 21 -36.35 6.36 26.86
C LEU A 21 -35.61 5.06 26.50
N PHE A 22 -36.07 3.90 26.97
CA PHE A 22 -35.42 2.60 26.69
C PHE A 22 -36.25 1.61 25.85
N SER A 23 -37.26 2.10 25.11
CA SER A 23 -37.93 1.34 24.04
C SER A 23 -37.70 1.95 22.66
N GLY A 24 -36.49 2.45 22.42
CA GLY A 24 -35.97 2.66 21.07
C GLY A 24 -35.62 1.30 20.48
N CYS A 25 -36.44 0.82 19.55
CA CYS A 25 -36.24 -0.39 18.78
C CYS A 25 -34.78 -0.49 18.28
N SER A 26 -34.04 -1.47 18.78
CA SER A 26 -32.80 -1.92 18.16
C SER A 26 -33.16 -2.55 16.82
N LEU A 27 -33.19 -1.72 15.79
CA LEU A 27 -33.23 -2.17 14.40
C LEU A 27 -31.95 -3.01 14.22
N LYS A 28 -32.11 -4.33 14.14
CA LYS A 28 -31.03 -5.24 13.74
C LYS A 28 -30.49 -4.73 12.41
N GLU A 29 -29.31 -4.13 12.47
CA GLU A 29 -28.53 -3.71 11.32
C GLU A 29 -28.15 -4.96 10.52
N GLN A 30 -29.05 -5.37 9.62
CA GLN A 30 -28.69 -6.18 8.47
C GLN A 30 -27.93 -5.26 7.48
N SER A 31 -26.70 -4.91 7.83
CA SER A 31 -25.72 -4.51 6.81
C SER A 31 -25.03 -5.77 6.32
N SER A 32 -25.76 -6.52 5.49
CA SER A 32 -25.19 -7.62 4.73
C SER A 32 -24.15 -7.06 3.76
N LYS A 33 -22.88 -7.36 4.03
CA LYS A 33 -21.72 -7.28 3.13
C LYS A 33 -21.23 -5.85 2.78
N PRO A 34 -20.01 -5.47 3.14
CA PRO A 34 -19.47 -4.16 2.82
C PRO A 34 -19.11 -4.03 1.32
N ALA A 35 -19.68 -3.03 0.67
CA ALA A 35 -19.06 -2.14 -0.33
C ALA A 35 -18.19 -2.70 -1.49
N LEU A 36 -18.44 -3.91 -2.03
CA LEU A 36 -17.72 -4.39 -3.22
C LEU A 36 -18.21 -3.83 -4.57
N LYS A 37 -19.30 -3.05 -4.60
CA LYS A 37 -19.93 -2.57 -5.85
C LYS A 37 -19.37 -1.24 -6.40
N HIS A 38 -18.45 -0.59 -5.68
CA HIS A 38 -17.88 0.71 -6.06
C HIS A 38 -16.39 0.66 -6.40
N MET A 39 -15.87 -0.51 -6.78
CA MET A 39 -14.49 -0.59 -7.22
C MET A 39 -14.39 -0.07 -8.66
N ILE A 40 -13.63 0.99 -8.88
CA ILE A 40 -13.36 1.52 -10.22
C ILE A 40 -12.61 0.44 -11.00
N GLN A 41 -13.27 -0.16 -11.98
CA GLN A 41 -12.70 -1.25 -12.79
C GLN A 41 -11.84 -0.72 -13.95
N SER A 42 -12.01 0.54 -14.34
CA SER A 42 -11.22 1.16 -15.40
C SER A 42 -9.85 1.54 -14.88
N GLU A 43 -8.81 0.87 -15.37
CA GLU A 43 -7.41 1.19 -15.04
C GLU A 43 -7.07 2.64 -15.40
N LYS A 44 -7.53 3.12 -16.57
CA LYS A 44 -7.32 4.49 -17.00
C LYS A 44 -7.93 5.51 -16.02
N LEU A 45 -9.16 5.27 -15.57
CA LEU A 45 -9.80 6.15 -14.58
C LEU A 45 -9.09 6.08 -13.22
N ARG A 46 -8.63 4.89 -12.81
CA ARG A 46 -7.86 4.70 -11.59
C ARG A 46 -6.55 5.50 -11.61
N ILE A 47 -5.86 5.52 -12.75
CA ILE A 47 -4.65 6.33 -12.97
C ILE A 47 -4.99 7.82 -12.87
N LEU A 48 -5.99 8.30 -13.62
CA LEU A 48 -6.38 9.72 -13.61
C LEU A 48 -6.81 10.21 -12.23
N MET A 49 -7.55 9.39 -11.48
CA MET A 49 -7.91 9.72 -10.10
C MET A 49 -6.70 9.74 -9.18
N ARG A 50 -5.72 8.83 -9.37
CA ARG A 50 -4.47 8.85 -8.61
C ARG A 50 -3.66 10.11 -8.90
N GLU A 51 -3.57 10.52 -10.17
CA GLU A 51 -2.90 11.77 -10.58
C GLU A 51 -3.56 13.00 -9.95
N LEU A 52 -4.89 13.08 -10.01
CA LEU A 52 -5.66 14.16 -9.36
C LEU A 52 -5.40 14.20 -7.85
N ASP A 53 -5.34 13.03 -7.20
CA ASP A 53 -5.15 12.90 -5.76
C ASP A 53 -3.73 13.30 -5.30
N LEU A 54 -2.74 13.15 -6.18
CA LEU A 54 -1.38 13.66 -6.00
C LEU A 54 -1.35 15.19 -6.18
N VAL A 55 -1.97 15.73 -7.23
CA VAL A 55 -1.88 17.18 -7.54
C VAL A 55 -2.64 18.03 -6.52
N VAL A 56 -3.85 17.64 -6.11
CA VAL A 56 -4.73 18.46 -5.25
C VAL A 56 -4.43 18.24 -3.77
N TYR A 57 -4.28 16.98 -3.34
CA TYR A 57 -4.30 16.64 -1.92
C TYR A 57 -2.92 16.37 -1.34
N GLU A 58 -1.87 16.15 -2.13
CA GLU A 58 -0.54 15.85 -1.57
C GLU A 58 0.03 17.00 -0.72
N ARG A 59 -0.33 18.26 -1.04
CA ARG A 59 0.00 19.42 -0.20
C ARG A 59 -0.80 19.49 1.11
N GLN A 60 -1.95 18.81 1.18
CA GLN A 60 -2.85 18.81 2.35
C GLN A 60 -2.71 17.55 3.21
N LYS A 61 -2.01 16.52 2.72
CA LYS A 61 -1.80 15.25 3.43
C LYS A 61 -0.89 15.47 4.64
N SER A 62 -1.26 14.90 5.78
CA SER A 62 -0.40 14.77 6.96
C SER A 62 0.86 13.94 6.64
N GLU A 63 1.90 14.05 7.47
CA GLU A 63 3.11 13.22 7.33
C GLU A 63 2.78 11.73 7.31
N LEU A 64 1.89 11.29 8.20
CA LEU A 64 1.44 9.91 8.27
C LEU A 64 0.78 9.43 6.97
N GLU A 65 0.01 10.29 6.30
CA GLU A 65 -0.62 9.96 5.02
C GLU A 65 0.40 9.90 3.88
N ARG A 66 1.38 10.82 3.86
CA ARG A 66 2.50 10.77 2.90
C ARG A 66 3.32 9.49 3.07
N ASP A 67 3.59 9.09 4.29
CA ASP A 67 4.31 7.86 4.60
C ASP A 67 3.53 6.60 4.20
N LYS A 68 2.22 6.57 4.41
CA LYS A 68 1.35 5.51 3.87
C LYS A 68 1.36 5.46 2.34
N MET A 69 1.46 6.60 1.66
CA MET A 69 1.58 6.63 0.20
C MET A 69 2.94 6.11 -0.27
N ARG A 70 4.04 6.58 0.34
CA ARG A 70 5.41 6.11 0.05
C ARG A 70 5.52 4.60 0.24
N LYS A 71 5.01 4.07 1.36
CA LYS A 71 4.98 2.62 1.62
C LYS A 71 4.27 1.84 0.52
N ARG A 72 3.08 2.28 0.11
CA ARG A 72 2.31 1.64 -0.97
C ARG A 72 3.04 1.69 -2.31
N TYR A 73 3.69 2.81 -2.61
CA TYR A 73 4.51 2.95 -3.82
C TYR A 73 5.67 1.95 -3.82
N VAL A 74 6.43 1.89 -2.73
CA VAL A 74 7.59 1.00 -2.61
C VAL A 74 7.20 -0.47 -2.67
N PHE A 75 6.10 -0.86 -2.03
CA PHE A 75 5.57 -2.23 -2.16
C PHE A 75 5.19 -2.57 -3.60
N THR A 76 4.53 -1.65 -4.30
CA THR A 76 4.19 -1.86 -5.73
C THR A 76 5.45 -2.06 -6.57
N LEU A 77 6.49 -1.26 -6.31
CA LEU A 77 7.78 -1.39 -6.99
C LEU A 77 8.44 -2.74 -6.67
N ALA A 78 8.55 -3.11 -5.40
CA ALA A 78 9.12 -4.38 -4.96
C ALA A 78 8.41 -5.57 -5.63
N ASP A 79 7.08 -5.57 -5.66
CA ASP A 79 6.30 -6.63 -6.32
C ASP A 79 6.58 -6.68 -7.83
N THR A 80 6.72 -5.53 -8.47
CA THR A 80 7.05 -5.45 -9.90
C THR A 80 8.44 -6.00 -10.18
N LEU A 81 9.43 -5.63 -9.37
CA LEU A 81 10.80 -6.12 -9.49
C LEU A 81 10.89 -7.63 -9.26
N LYS A 82 10.16 -8.17 -8.27
CA LYS A 82 10.07 -9.62 -8.03
C LYS A 82 9.46 -10.39 -9.20
N LYS A 83 8.40 -9.85 -9.80
CA LYS A 83 7.80 -10.46 -10.99
C LYS A 83 8.78 -10.45 -12.15
N LEU A 84 9.40 -9.30 -12.42
CA LEU A 84 10.38 -9.18 -13.50
C LEU A 84 11.58 -10.12 -13.32
N SER A 85 12.14 -10.20 -12.10
CA SER A 85 13.24 -11.12 -11.82
C SER A 85 12.83 -12.57 -12.01
N ALA A 86 11.65 -12.97 -11.51
CA ALA A 86 11.15 -14.34 -11.69
C ALA A 86 10.92 -14.70 -13.16
N GLU A 87 10.38 -13.78 -13.97
CA GLU A 87 10.22 -13.99 -15.42
C GLU A 87 11.59 -14.21 -16.08
N ILE A 88 12.57 -13.35 -15.82
CA ILE A 88 13.92 -13.49 -16.40
C ILE A 88 14.60 -14.77 -15.90
N GLU A 89 14.48 -15.13 -14.62
CA GLU A 89 15.06 -16.35 -14.04
C GLU A 89 14.49 -17.63 -14.66
N ASN A 90 13.24 -17.63 -15.11
CA ASN A 90 12.61 -18.80 -15.72
C ASN A 90 12.64 -18.79 -17.26
N MET A 91 13.00 -17.67 -17.88
CA MET A 91 13.06 -17.55 -19.33
C MET A 91 14.18 -18.44 -19.93
N PRO A 92 13.89 -19.26 -20.97
CA PRO A 92 14.91 -20.01 -21.66
C PRO A 92 15.83 -19.07 -22.45
N LYS A 93 17.07 -19.50 -22.69
CA LYS A 93 18.10 -18.67 -23.35
C LYS A 93 17.64 -18.09 -24.69
N GLY A 94 16.95 -18.87 -25.51
CA GLY A 94 16.48 -18.44 -26.84
C GLY A 94 15.52 -17.26 -26.79
N ASP A 95 14.72 -17.14 -25.72
CA ASP A 95 13.73 -16.08 -25.55
C ASP A 95 14.38 -14.77 -25.05
N LEU A 96 15.52 -14.86 -24.35
CA LEU A 96 16.30 -13.68 -23.93
C LEU A 96 17.13 -13.10 -25.09
N GLY A 97 17.57 -13.95 -26.01
CA GLY A 97 18.29 -13.53 -27.21
C GLY A 97 18.95 -14.71 -27.92
N SER A 98 18.76 -14.78 -29.24
CA SER A 98 19.30 -15.85 -30.09
C SER A 98 20.83 -15.93 -30.04
N ASP A 99 21.49 -14.79 -29.84
CA ASP A 99 22.93 -14.64 -30.00
C ASP A 99 23.68 -14.59 -28.65
N LEU A 100 22.98 -14.80 -27.53
CA LEU A 100 23.61 -14.79 -26.21
C LEU A 100 24.66 -15.90 -26.12
N THR A 101 25.85 -15.59 -25.61
CA THR A 101 26.79 -16.63 -25.20
C THR A 101 26.27 -17.31 -23.90
N PRO A 102 26.80 -18.48 -23.52
CA PRO A 102 26.50 -19.03 -22.19
C PRO A 102 26.83 -18.05 -21.05
N GLY A 103 27.94 -17.31 -21.17
CA GLY A 103 28.31 -16.28 -20.19
C GLY A 103 27.32 -15.13 -20.12
N ASP A 104 26.83 -14.65 -21.26
CA ASP A 104 25.81 -13.59 -21.30
C ASP A 104 24.50 -14.04 -20.65
N PHE A 105 24.13 -15.31 -20.85
CA PHE A 105 22.94 -15.90 -20.23
C PHE A 105 23.09 -15.99 -18.71
N ASP A 106 24.25 -16.42 -18.20
CA ASP A 106 24.54 -16.46 -16.77
C ASP A 106 24.56 -15.05 -16.16
N ASP A 107 25.10 -14.07 -16.88
CA ASP A 107 25.07 -12.65 -16.51
C ASP A 107 23.63 -12.12 -16.39
N TYR A 108 22.77 -12.43 -17.37
CA TYR A 108 21.34 -12.10 -17.32
C TYR A 108 20.64 -12.66 -16.08
N LYS A 109 20.88 -13.94 -15.77
CA LYS A 109 20.31 -14.60 -14.57
C LYS A 109 20.84 -13.97 -13.30
N ARG A 110 22.12 -13.59 -13.26
CA ARG A 110 22.71 -12.88 -12.12
C ARG A 110 22.05 -11.52 -11.90
N TYR A 111 21.82 -10.73 -12.95
CA TYR A 111 21.09 -9.46 -12.85
C TYR A 111 19.67 -9.66 -12.31
N ALA A 112 18.96 -10.68 -12.78
CA ALA A 112 17.61 -11.01 -12.29
C ALA A 112 17.63 -11.35 -10.79
N LYS A 113 18.58 -12.17 -10.36
CA LYS A 113 18.73 -12.54 -8.94
C LYS A 113 19.01 -11.33 -8.06
N ASN A 114 19.91 -10.44 -8.50
CA ASN A 114 20.20 -9.19 -7.79
C ASN A 114 18.93 -8.31 -7.69
N LEU A 115 18.15 -8.22 -8.76
CA LEU A 115 16.90 -7.46 -8.78
C LEU A 115 15.86 -8.02 -7.79
N ASN A 116 15.81 -9.35 -7.63
CA ASN A 116 14.97 -10.00 -6.62
C ASN A 116 15.43 -9.65 -5.20
N GLN A 117 16.74 -9.68 -4.93
CA GLN A 117 17.31 -9.26 -3.64
C GLN A 117 16.97 -7.80 -3.34
N ASP A 118 17.14 -6.92 -4.31
CA ASP A 118 16.80 -5.50 -4.20
C ASP A 118 15.33 -5.29 -3.86
N ALA A 119 14.44 -6.07 -4.48
CA ALA A 119 13.02 -6.02 -4.20
C ALA A 119 12.67 -6.47 -2.78
N ASN A 120 13.35 -7.49 -2.25
CA ASN A 120 13.18 -7.92 -0.86
C ASN A 120 13.65 -6.84 0.11
N GLU A 121 14.78 -6.20 -0.16
CA GLU A 121 15.27 -5.10 0.67
C GLU A 121 14.34 -3.88 0.65
N LEU A 122 13.82 -3.48 -0.52
CA LEU A 122 12.80 -2.42 -0.60
C LEU A 122 11.57 -2.74 0.25
N TYR A 123 11.13 -4.00 0.22
CA TYR A 123 10.01 -4.44 1.04
C TYR A 123 10.31 -4.29 2.54
N LEU A 124 11.49 -4.70 3.00
CA LEU A 124 11.91 -4.56 4.40
C LEU A 124 11.99 -3.09 4.82
N LEU A 125 12.67 -2.25 4.04
CA LEU A 125 12.78 -0.81 4.32
C LEU A 125 11.40 -0.14 4.44
N ALA A 126 10.49 -0.44 3.50
CA ALA A 126 9.13 0.10 3.54
C ALA A 126 8.27 -0.49 4.68
N GLN A 127 8.52 -1.75 5.07
CA GLN A 127 7.86 -2.37 6.19
C GLN A 127 8.24 -1.67 7.50
N ASN A 128 9.53 -1.36 7.66
CA ASN A 128 10.13 -0.73 8.84
C ASN A 128 10.03 0.79 8.88
N TYR A 129 9.47 1.43 7.84
CA TYR A 129 9.38 2.90 7.70
C TYR A 129 10.76 3.60 7.62
N GLU A 130 11.79 2.89 7.15
CA GLU A 130 13.16 3.39 6.95
C GLU A 130 13.28 4.12 5.60
N PHE A 131 12.44 5.16 5.42
CA PHE A 131 12.29 5.85 4.13
C PHE A 131 13.50 6.69 3.73
N GLU A 132 14.32 7.11 4.69
CA GLU A 132 15.59 7.79 4.49
C GLU A 132 16.61 6.92 3.72
N LEU A 133 16.53 5.60 3.87
CA LEU A 133 17.41 4.65 3.17
C LEU A 133 16.93 4.33 1.74
N LEU A 134 15.65 4.62 1.42
CA LEU A 134 15.07 4.31 0.12
C LEU A 134 15.75 5.05 -1.02
N THR A 135 16.13 6.32 -0.84
CA THR A 135 16.74 7.12 -1.92
C THR A 135 18.01 6.44 -2.44
N LYS A 136 18.88 5.99 -1.52
CA LYS A 136 20.09 5.24 -1.90
C LYS A 136 19.72 3.92 -2.57
N LYS A 137 18.79 3.15 -1.99
CA LYS A 137 18.38 1.85 -2.54
C LYS A 137 17.82 1.97 -3.96
N MET A 138 17.06 3.04 -4.23
CA MET A 138 16.52 3.33 -5.55
C MET A 138 17.61 3.65 -6.58
N GLU A 139 18.66 4.37 -6.20
CA GLU A 139 19.80 4.62 -7.10
C GLU A 139 20.63 3.36 -7.35
N ASP A 140 20.79 2.50 -6.34
CA ASP A 140 21.46 1.20 -6.49
C ASP A 140 20.71 0.31 -7.51
N ILE A 141 19.37 0.24 -7.40
CA ILE A 141 18.51 -0.49 -8.35
C ILE A 141 18.63 0.08 -9.75
N LYS A 142 18.55 1.41 -9.88
CA LYS A 142 18.67 2.09 -11.17
C LYS A 142 20.02 1.81 -11.82
N THR A 143 21.10 1.80 -11.03
CA THR A 143 22.44 1.45 -11.50
C THR A 143 22.46 0.02 -12.03
N SER A 144 21.91 -0.95 -11.30
CA SER A 144 21.80 -2.35 -11.72
C SER A 144 21.02 -2.49 -13.05
N CYS A 145 19.86 -1.84 -13.16
CA CYS A 145 19.06 -1.81 -14.38
C CYS A 145 19.84 -1.22 -15.57
N ASN A 146 20.52 -0.09 -15.35
CA ASN A 146 21.31 0.57 -16.39
C ASN A 146 22.51 -0.27 -16.83
N SER A 147 23.18 -0.97 -15.91
CA SER A 147 24.28 -1.87 -16.24
C SER A 147 23.80 -3.02 -17.13
N CYS A 148 22.69 -3.67 -16.77
CA CYS A 148 22.08 -4.72 -17.58
C CYS A 148 21.68 -4.18 -18.98
N HIS A 149 20.99 -3.05 -19.03
CA HIS A 149 20.59 -2.43 -20.29
C HIS A 149 21.80 -2.05 -21.17
N LYS A 150 22.86 -1.49 -20.60
CA LYS A 150 24.08 -1.15 -21.33
C LYS A 150 24.75 -2.38 -21.93
N GLN A 151 24.73 -3.50 -21.21
CA GLN A 151 25.37 -4.73 -21.67
C GLN A 151 24.55 -5.42 -22.78
N PHE A 152 23.23 -5.39 -22.70
CA PHE A 152 22.39 -6.25 -23.54
C PHE A 152 21.40 -5.53 -24.47
N ARG A 153 21.28 -4.19 -24.42
CA ARG A 153 20.50 -3.42 -25.40
C ARG A 153 21.42 -2.74 -26.41
N LYS A 154 21.14 -2.96 -27.69
CA LYS A 154 21.89 -2.36 -28.81
C LYS A 154 21.80 -0.83 -28.89
N ASN A 155 20.80 -0.20 -28.26
CA ASN A 155 20.66 1.25 -28.10
C ASN A 155 19.98 1.54 -26.75
N PRO A 156 20.75 1.82 -25.67
CA PRO A 156 20.19 2.09 -24.34
C PRO A 156 19.51 3.45 -24.21
#